data_AF-A0A485JJ90-F1
#
_entry.id   AF-A0A485JJ90-F1
#
_cell.length_a   1.000
_cell.length_b   1.000
_cell.length_c   1.000
_cell.angle_alpha   90.00
_cell.angle_beta   90.00
_cell.angle_gamma   90.00
#
_symmetry.space_group_name_H-M   'P 1'
#
loop_
_entity.id
_entity.type
_entity.pdbx_description
1 polymer ?
#
loop_
_entity_poly.entity_id
_entity_poly.type
_entity_poly.pdbx_seq_one_letter_code
_entity_poly.pdbx_strand_id
1 'polypeptide(L)'
;MLEAELFGYEEGAFTGSRRGGRAGLFEIAHGGTLFLDEIGEMPLPLQTRLLRVLEEKEVTRVGGHQPVPVDVRVISATHCNLEEDMRQGQFRRDLFYRLSILRLQLPPLHERVADILPLAESFLKVSLAALAAPFSSALRQGLQASETVLVHYDWPGNIRELRNMMERLALFLSVEPTPDLTPQFLQLLLPELARESAKIPAPRLLTPQQALEKFKGDKTAAANYLGISRTTFWRRLKN
;
A
#
# COMPACT_ATOMS: atom_id res chain seq x y z
N MET A 1 -3.61 17.76 19.70
CA MET A 1 -2.19 17.61 19.33
C MET A 1 -1.98 17.93 17.85
N LEU A 2 -2.63 17.21 16.93
CA LEU A 2 -2.54 17.47 15.47
C LEU A 2 -2.88 18.91 15.05
N GLU A 3 -3.93 19.50 15.64
CA GLU A 3 -4.32 20.88 15.35
C GLU A 3 -3.21 21.89 15.63
N ALA A 4 -2.58 21.79 16.79
CA ALA A 4 -1.49 22.66 17.21
C ALA A 4 -0.20 22.44 16.39
N GLU A 5 -0.01 21.24 15.83
CA GLU A 5 1.10 20.97 14.92
C GLU A 5 0.87 21.59 13.54
N LEU A 6 -0.33 21.42 12.97
CA LEU A 6 -0.65 21.97 11.64
C LEU A 6 -0.71 23.49 11.64
N PHE A 7 -1.46 24.07 12.59
CA PHE A 7 -1.82 25.49 12.59
C PHE A 7 -1.02 26.33 13.59
N GLY A 8 -0.21 25.70 14.44
CA GLY A 8 0.51 26.40 15.50
C GLY A 8 -0.39 26.75 16.67
N TYR A 9 0.19 27.36 17.70
CA TYR A 9 -0.54 27.81 18.88
C TYR A 9 0.08 29.06 19.49
N GLU A 10 -0.74 29.88 20.12
CA GLU A 10 -0.28 31.00 20.94
C GLU A 10 -0.01 30.58 22.39
N GLU A 11 0.76 31.42 23.10
CA GLU A 11 0.96 31.23 24.53
C GLU A 11 -0.38 31.23 25.27
N GLY A 12 -0.58 30.27 26.17
CA GLY A 12 -1.81 30.16 26.96
C GLY A 12 -2.97 29.47 26.22
N ALA A 13 -2.79 29.00 24.98
CA ALA A 13 -3.85 28.33 24.22
C ALA A 13 -4.40 27.05 24.89
N PHE A 14 -3.57 26.34 25.66
CA PHE A 14 -3.94 25.16 26.45
C PHE A 14 -2.91 24.92 27.58
N THR A 15 -3.26 24.05 28.53
CA THR A 15 -2.38 23.65 29.64
C THR A 15 -1.11 22.99 29.11
N GLY A 16 0.06 23.56 29.43
CA GLY A 16 1.35 23.07 28.91
C GLY A 16 1.82 23.72 27.60
N SER A 17 1.11 24.74 27.10
CA SER A 17 1.62 25.59 26.02
C SER A 17 2.95 26.26 26.42
N ARG A 18 3.92 26.27 25.50
CA ARG A 18 5.21 26.93 25.73
C ARG A 18 5.03 28.45 25.73
N ARG A 19 5.82 29.14 26.56
CA ARG A 19 5.96 30.60 26.50
C ARG A 19 6.40 31.03 25.10
N GLY A 20 5.75 32.04 24.54
CA GLY A 20 5.95 32.52 23.17
C GLY A 20 5.21 31.75 22.07
N GLY A 21 4.46 30.69 22.40
CA GLY A 21 3.74 29.89 21.42
C GLY A 21 4.65 29.05 20.51
N ARG A 22 4.08 28.50 19.42
CA ARG A 22 4.82 27.74 18.40
C ARG A 22 4.17 27.91 17.02
N ALA A 23 4.98 28.15 16.01
CA ALA A 23 4.55 28.16 14.62
C ALA A 23 4.09 26.77 14.14
N GLY A 24 3.02 26.74 13.35
CA GLY A 24 2.49 25.51 12.75
C GLY A 24 3.24 25.08 11.50
N LEU A 25 2.95 23.87 11.03
CA LEU A 25 3.50 23.34 9.77
C LEU A 25 3.16 24.21 8.56
N PHE A 26 1.99 24.86 8.52
CA PHE A 26 1.66 25.80 7.45
C PHE A 26 2.56 27.03 7.42
N GLU A 27 2.87 27.60 8.58
CA GLU A 27 3.80 28.72 8.68
C GLU A 27 5.23 28.30 8.33
N ILE A 28 5.66 27.13 8.81
CA ILE A 28 6.99 26.57 8.53
C ILE A 28 7.16 26.28 7.03
N ALA A 29 6.09 25.85 6.35
CA ALA A 29 6.10 25.52 4.93
C ALA A 29 5.85 26.72 4.00
N HIS A 30 5.78 27.95 4.53
CA HIS A 30 5.60 29.16 3.72
C HIS A 30 6.68 29.30 2.64
N GLY A 31 6.27 29.54 1.39
CA GLY A 31 7.13 29.55 0.20
C GLY A 31 7.53 28.15 -0.30
N GLY A 32 6.96 27.09 0.29
CA GLY A 32 7.35 25.70 0.05
C GLY A 32 6.18 24.76 -0.24
N THR A 33 6.35 23.50 0.16
CA THR A 33 5.36 22.43 -0.04
C THR A 33 5.06 21.73 1.27
N LEU A 34 3.78 21.50 1.56
CA LEU A 34 3.31 20.70 2.68
C LEU A 34 2.70 19.40 2.17
N PHE A 35 3.23 18.27 2.65
CA PHE A 35 2.67 16.94 2.38
C PHE A 35 1.78 16.51 3.56
N LEU A 36 0.54 16.17 3.26
CA LEU A 36 -0.45 15.69 4.22
C LEU A 36 -0.76 14.23 3.90
N ASP A 37 -0.19 13.32 4.69
CA ASP A 37 -0.55 11.90 4.59
C ASP A 37 -1.87 11.62 5.33
N GLU A 38 -2.55 10.57 4.90
CA GLU A 38 -3.79 10.06 5.52
C GLU A 38 -4.88 11.14 5.71
N ILE A 39 -5.10 12.01 4.72
CA ILE A 39 -6.03 13.16 4.85
C ILE A 39 -7.48 12.73 5.19
N GLY A 40 -7.89 11.52 4.80
CA GLY A 40 -9.20 10.95 5.10
C GLY A 40 -9.46 10.71 6.60
N GLU A 41 -8.40 10.51 7.39
CA GLU A 41 -8.49 10.31 8.84
C GLU A 41 -8.59 11.63 9.62
N MET A 42 -8.54 12.77 8.92
CA MET A 42 -8.59 14.08 9.56
C MET A 42 -9.98 14.34 10.16
N PRO A 43 -10.08 14.68 11.46
CA PRO A 43 -11.36 15.05 12.07
C PRO A 43 -12.04 16.25 11.39
N LEU A 44 -13.38 16.23 11.28
CA LEU A 44 -14.20 17.29 10.64
C LEU A 44 -13.88 18.73 11.07
N PRO A 45 -13.60 19.03 12.36
CA PRO A 45 -13.23 20.39 12.76
C PRO A 45 -11.92 20.86 12.11
N LEU A 46 -10.95 19.96 11.95
CA LEU A 46 -9.67 20.26 11.30
C LEU A 46 -9.82 20.38 9.80
N GLN A 47 -10.72 19.59 9.18
CA GLN A 47 -11.05 19.75 7.76
C GLN A 47 -11.57 21.16 7.45
N THR A 48 -12.40 21.72 8.35
CA THR A 48 -12.93 23.09 8.20
C THR A 48 -11.82 24.14 8.28
N ARG A 49 -10.86 23.97 9.19
CA ARG A 49 -9.71 24.88 9.28
C ARG A 49 -8.77 24.74 8.09
N LEU A 50 -8.50 23.51 7.66
CA LEU A 50 -7.68 23.25 6.48
C LEU A 50 -8.29 23.92 5.24
N LEU A 51 -9.60 23.79 5.04
CA LEU A 51 -10.30 24.46 3.94
C LEU A 51 -10.04 25.97 3.95
N ARG A 52 -10.20 26.63 5.10
CA ARG A 52 -9.93 28.07 5.24
C ARG A 52 -8.50 28.43 4.84
N VAL A 53 -7.50 27.69 5.31
CA VAL A 53 -6.10 27.93 4.94
C VAL A 53 -5.90 27.79 3.42
N LEU A 54 -6.53 26.81 2.79
CA LEU A 54 -6.44 26.59 1.35
C LEU A 54 -7.15 27.67 0.52
N GLU A 55 -8.21 28.28 1.05
CA GLU A 55 -9.02 29.32 0.39
C GLU A 55 -8.46 30.72 0.63
N GLU A 56 -8.25 31.09 1.89
CA GLU A 56 -7.86 32.43 2.33
C GLU A 56 -6.35 32.66 2.23
N LYS A 57 -5.54 31.60 2.11
CA LYS A 57 -4.07 31.69 2.13
C LYS A 57 -3.55 32.34 3.41
N GLU A 58 -4.24 32.10 4.51
CA GLU A 58 -3.89 32.58 5.84
C GLU A 58 -4.09 31.46 6.86
N VAL A 59 -3.29 31.45 7.92
CA VAL A 59 -3.43 30.52 9.04
C VAL A 59 -3.59 31.29 10.34
N THR A 60 -4.57 30.90 11.15
CA THR A 60 -4.74 31.42 12.50
C THR A 60 -4.28 30.37 13.50
N ARG A 61 -3.36 30.75 14.39
CA ARG A 61 -2.87 29.88 15.45
C ARG A 61 -3.97 29.50 16.43
N VAL A 62 -3.88 28.32 17.02
CA VAL A 62 -4.80 27.90 18.09
C VAL A 62 -4.69 28.87 19.28
N GLY A 63 -5.83 29.37 19.75
CA GLY A 63 -5.91 30.36 20.81
C GLY A 63 -5.60 31.79 20.39
N GLY A 64 -5.16 32.00 19.14
CA GLY A 64 -4.89 33.31 18.57
C GLY A 64 -6.04 33.83 17.72
N HIS A 65 -5.96 35.11 17.38
CA HIS A 65 -6.91 35.79 16.49
C HIS A 65 -6.24 36.44 15.28
N GLN A 66 -4.91 36.51 15.28
CA GLN A 66 -4.17 37.14 14.19
C GLN A 66 -3.97 36.14 13.05
N PRO A 67 -4.50 36.42 11.84
CA PRO A 67 -4.19 35.62 10.67
C PRO A 67 -2.75 35.89 10.22
N VAL A 68 -2.07 34.82 9.79
CA VAL A 68 -0.71 34.86 9.25
C VAL A 68 -0.76 34.42 7.78
N PRO A 69 -0.37 35.26 6.82
CA PRO A 69 -0.40 34.89 5.40
C PRO A 69 0.57 33.76 5.07
N VAL A 70 0.10 32.78 4.32
CA VAL A 70 0.85 31.59 3.93
C VAL A 70 0.70 31.29 2.43
N ASP A 71 1.84 31.13 1.75
CA ASP A 71 1.86 30.58 0.39
C ASP A 71 2.47 29.18 0.44
N VAL A 72 1.63 28.16 0.29
CA VAL A 72 2.03 26.77 0.43
C VAL A 72 1.40 25.94 -0.67
N ARG A 73 2.23 25.15 -1.36
CA ARG A 73 1.75 24.06 -2.22
C ARG A 73 1.36 22.88 -1.34
N VAL A 74 0.12 22.41 -1.44
CA VAL A 74 -0.34 21.25 -0.67
C VAL A 74 -0.36 20.01 -1.57
N ILE A 75 0.21 18.92 -1.08
CA ILE A 75 0.11 17.58 -1.66
C ILE A 75 -0.52 16.70 -0.58
N SER A 76 -1.63 16.03 -0.88
CA SER A 76 -2.30 15.15 0.07
C SER A 76 -2.37 13.71 -0.45
N ALA A 77 -2.29 12.75 0.46
CA ALA A 77 -2.48 11.33 0.18
C ALA A 77 -3.50 10.72 1.15
N THR A 78 -4.16 9.64 0.71
CA THR A 78 -5.06 8.86 1.57
C THR A 78 -5.24 7.46 0.99
N HIS A 79 -5.52 6.50 1.86
CA HIS A 79 -5.94 5.15 1.51
C HIS A 79 -7.48 5.00 1.57
N CYS A 80 -8.19 5.99 2.12
CA CYS A 80 -9.63 5.98 2.34
C CYS A 80 -10.39 6.27 1.04
N ASN A 81 -11.60 5.74 0.93
CA ASN A 81 -12.52 6.12 -0.16
C ASN A 81 -13.26 7.40 0.22
N LEU A 82 -12.67 8.55 -0.12
CA LEU A 82 -13.25 9.85 0.23
C LEU A 82 -14.65 10.07 -0.36
N GLU A 83 -15.01 9.41 -1.46
CA GLU A 83 -16.37 9.51 -2.00
C GLU A 83 -17.41 8.89 -1.08
N GLU A 84 -17.06 7.76 -0.45
CA GLU A 84 -17.90 7.11 0.54
C GLU A 84 -17.89 7.88 1.87
N ASP A 85 -16.72 8.37 2.31
CA ASP A 85 -16.60 9.18 3.53
C ASP A 85 -17.42 10.47 3.43
N MET A 86 -17.50 11.07 2.24
CA MET A 86 -18.39 12.21 1.97
C MET A 86 -19.87 11.84 2.08
N ARG A 87 -20.29 10.65 1.63
CA ARG A 87 -21.68 10.19 1.77
C ARG A 87 -22.06 9.93 3.22
N GLN A 88 -21.11 9.44 4.01
CA GLN A 88 -21.29 9.16 5.44
C GLN A 88 -21.12 10.41 6.32
N GLY A 89 -20.80 11.56 5.73
CA GLY A 89 -20.59 12.81 6.45
C GLY A 89 -19.28 12.86 7.25
N GLN A 90 -18.36 11.95 6.99
CA GLN A 90 -17.04 11.86 7.65
C GLN A 90 -16.00 12.77 6.96
N PHE A 91 -16.22 13.09 5.68
CA PHE A 91 -15.37 14.00 4.92
C PHE A 91 -16.18 15.13 4.27
N ARG A 92 -15.66 16.36 4.31
CA ARG A 92 -16.35 17.50 3.72
C ARG A 92 -16.18 17.56 2.20
N ARG A 93 -17.29 17.79 1.51
CA ARG A 93 -17.33 17.89 0.05
C ARG A 93 -16.53 19.08 -0.49
N ASP A 94 -16.59 20.23 0.17
CA ASP A 94 -15.86 21.44 -0.23
C ASP A 94 -14.33 21.24 -0.17
N LEU A 95 -13.83 20.66 0.93
CA LEU A 95 -12.42 20.31 1.07
C LEU A 95 -11.98 19.30 0.01
N PHE A 96 -12.80 18.27 -0.26
CA PHE A 96 -12.51 17.30 -1.31
C PHE A 96 -12.27 17.99 -2.65
N TYR A 97 -13.18 18.85 -3.10
CA TYR A 97 -13.02 19.54 -4.38
C TYR A 97 -11.84 20.50 -4.41
N ARG A 98 -11.47 21.08 -3.26
CA ARG A 98 -10.28 21.95 -3.17
C ARG A 98 -8.97 21.18 -3.28
N LEU A 99 -8.91 19.96 -2.75
CA LEU A 99 -7.74 19.09 -2.82
C LEU A 99 -7.65 18.31 -4.14
N SER A 100 -8.79 17.89 -4.69
CA SER A 100 -8.89 16.94 -5.80
C SER A 100 -8.72 17.58 -7.19
N ILE A 101 -7.91 18.63 -7.30
CA ILE A 101 -7.64 19.31 -8.58
C ILE A 101 -6.84 18.38 -9.52
N LEU A 102 -5.80 17.75 -9.00
CA LEU A 102 -5.01 16.73 -9.70
C LEU A 102 -5.01 15.47 -8.85
N ARG A 103 -5.59 14.39 -9.39
CA ARG A 103 -5.62 13.07 -8.74
C ARG A 103 -4.61 12.14 -9.39
N LEU A 104 -3.78 11.52 -8.55
CA LEU A 104 -2.87 10.46 -8.94
C LEU A 104 -3.27 9.20 -8.18
N GLN A 105 -3.69 8.17 -8.92
CA GLN A 105 -3.97 6.87 -8.35
C GLN A 105 -2.68 6.05 -8.37
N LEU A 106 -2.23 5.60 -7.20
CA LEU A 106 -1.09 4.70 -7.08
C LEU A 106 -1.58 3.26 -7.22
N PRO A 107 -1.13 2.52 -8.24
CA PRO A 107 -1.51 1.11 -8.38
C PRO A 107 -0.82 0.28 -7.30
N PRO A 108 -1.49 -0.76 -6.78
CA PRO A 108 -0.88 -1.73 -5.90
C PRO A 108 0.26 -2.49 -6.60
N LEU A 109 1.13 -3.11 -5.81
CA LEU A 109 2.33 -3.80 -6.29
C LEU A 109 2.00 -4.99 -7.21
N HIS A 110 0.91 -5.71 -6.97
CA HIS A 110 0.49 -6.82 -7.82
C HIS A 110 0.04 -6.38 -9.22
N GLU A 111 -0.37 -5.12 -9.41
CA GLU A 111 -0.63 -4.55 -10.75
C GLU A 111 0.68 -4.14 -11.46
N ARG A 112 1.79 -4.06 -10.71
CA ARG A 112 3.13 -3.67 -11.19
C ARG A 112 4.10 -4.86 -11.18
N VAL A 113 3.67 -5.99 -11.76
CA VAL A 113 4.40 -7.27 -11.75
C VAL A 113 5.88 -7.12 -12.14
N ALA A 114 6.17 -6.35 -13.19
CA ALA A 114 7.53 -6.15 -13.70
C ALA A 114 8.47 -5.46 -12.68
N ASP A 115 7.93 -4.76 -11.68
CA ASP A 115 8.71 -4.06 -10.66
C ASP A 115 9.00 -4.94 -9.43
N ILE A 116 8.28 -6.06 -9.24
CA ILE A 116 8.40 -6.89 -8.03
C ILE A 116 9.82 -7.43 -7.85
N LEU A 117 10.36 -8.10 -8.86
CA LEU A 117 11.67 -8.74 -8.77
C LEU A 117 12.83 -7.71 -8.66
N PRO A 118 12.88 -6.63 -9.46
CA PRO A 118 13.88 -5.57 -9.28
C PRO A 118 13.83 -4.91 -7.89
N LEU A 119 12.63 -4.68 -7.35
CA LEU A 119 12.46 -4.13 -6.00
C LEU A 119 12.92 -5.12 -4.94
N ALA A 120 12.56 -6.41 -5.07
CA ALA A 120 12.98 -7.48 -4.17
C ALA A 120 14.51 -7.56 -4.10
N GLU A 121 15.16 -7.60 -5.26
CA GLU A 121 16.62 -7.60 -5.36
C GLU A 121 17.23 -6.36 -4.68
N SER A 122 16.69 -5.17 -4.97
CA SER A 122 17.19 -3.93 -4.39
C SER A 122 17.07 -3.92 -2.87
N PHE A 123 15.93 -4.36 -2.31
CA PHE A 123 15.75 -4.40 -0.86
C PHE A 123 16.65 -5.45 -0.21
N LEU A 124 16.77 -6.64 -0.80
CA LEU A 124 17.65 -7.69 -0.29
C LEU A 124 19.11 -7.21 -0.26
N LYS A 125 19.57 -6.54 -1.33
CA LYS A 125 20.92 -5.97 -1.40
C LYS A 125 21.16 -4.91 -0.32
N VAL A 126 20.21 -4.00 -0.11
CA VAL A 126 20.31 -2.96 0.94
C VAL A 126 20.35 -3.59 2.34
N SER A 127 19.48 -4.57 2.60
CA SER A 127 19.42 -5.26 3.91
C SER A 127 20.67 -6.09 4.19
N LEU A 128 21.21 -6.82 3.21
CA LEU A 128 22.47 -7.56 3.36
C LEU A 128 23.65 -6.63 3.63
N ALA A 129 23.72 -5.49 2.93
CA ALA A 129 24.77 -4.50 3.15
C ALA A 129 24.74 -3.93 4.57
N ALA A 130 23.54 -3.68 5.13
CA ALA A 130 23.38 -3.24 6.52
C ALA A 130 23.86 -4.28 7.55
N LEU A 131 23.88 -5.57 7.17
CA LEU A 131 24.35 -6.69 7.97
C LEU A 131 25.80 -7.08 7.67
N ALA A 132 26.52 -6.29 6.85
CA ALA A 132 27.85 -6.62 6.33
C ALA A 132 27.94 -7.98 5.61
N ALA A 133 26.82 -8.46 5.06
CA ALA A 133 26.73 -9.69 4.28
C ALA A 133 26.81 -9.40 2.76
N PRO A 134 27.48 -10.24 1.96
CA PRO A 134 27.65 -9.99 0.54
C PRO A 134 26.39 -10.36 -0.27
N PHE A 135 26.04 -9.52 -1.24
CA PHE A 135 25.06 -9.88 -2.27
C PHE A 135 25.78 -10.44 -3.50
N SER A 136 25.80 -11.77 -3.66
CA SER A 136 26.52 -12.47 -4.74
C SER A 136 25.68 -12.65 -6.01
N SER A 137 26.33 -12.93 -7.14
CA SER A 137 25.65 -13.27 -8.40
C SER A 137 24.84 -14.56 -8.29
N ALA A 138 25.31 -15.53 -7.51
CA ALA A 138 24.59 -16.76 -7.22
C ALA A 138 23.29 -16.48 -6.44
N LEU A 139 23.32 -15.55 -5.48
CA LEU A 139 22.13 -15.16 -4.73
C LEU A 139 21.10 -14.44 -5.60
N ARG A 140 21.56 -13.57 -6.52
CA ARG A 140 20.70 -12.97 -7.54
C ARG A 140 20.00 -14.04 -8.40
N GLN A 141 20.74 -15.05 -8.86
CA GLN A 141 20.19 -16.14 -9.65
C GLN A 141 19.17 -16.96 -8.85
N GLY A 142 19.44 -17.24 -7.57
CA GLY A 142 18.49 -17.88 -6.67
C GLY A 142 17.19 -17.08 -6.56
N LEU A 143 17.28 -15.76 -6.34
CA LEU A 143 16.10 -14.90 -6.25
C LEU A 143 15.30 -14.90 -7.56
N GLN A 144 15.98 -14.84 -8.71
CA GLN A 144 15.37 -14.95 -10.04
C GLN A 144 14.67 -16.31 -10.23
N ALA A 145 15.26 -17.41 -9.78
CA ALA A 145 14.64 -18.74 -9.85
C ALA A 145 13.33 -18.83 -9.03
N SER A 146 13.16 -17.94 -8.06
CA SER A 146 11.97 -17.81 -7.22
C SER A 146 10.97 -16.73 -7.65
N GLU A 147 11.20 -16.08 -8.80
CA GLU A 147 10.34 -14.99 -9.30
C GLU A 147 8.85 -15.38 -9.32
N THR A 148 8.54 -16.62 -9.71
CA THR A 148 7.16 -17.10 -9.78
C THR A 148 6.44 -16.97 -8.44
N VAL A 149 7.08 -17.29 -7.31
CA VAL A 149 6.43 -17.18 -6.00
C VAL A 149 6.19 -15.73 -5.62
N LEU A 150 7.13 -14.84 -5.93
CA LEU A 150 7.02 -13.42 -5.64
C LEU A 150 5.95 -12.73 -6.49
N VAL A 151 5.82 -13.11 -7.76
CA VAL A 151 4.86 -12.51 -8.70
C VAL A 151 3.42 -12.96 -8.46
N HIS A 152 3.21 -14.18 -7.95
CA HIS A 152 1.85 -14.72 -7.71
C HIS A 152 1.28 -14.35 -6.34
N TYR A 153 2.05 -13.65 -5.50
CA TYR A 153 1.59 -13.12 -4.23
C TYR A 153 0.86 -11.78 -4.45
N ASP A 154 -0.26 -11.54 -3.75
CA ASP A 154 -1.11 -10.36 -3.97
C ASP A 154 -0.52 -9.08 -3.35
N TRP A 155 0.50 -9.22 -2.51
CA TRP A 155 1.18 -8.13 -1.80
C TRP A 155 0.21 -7.19 -1.08
N PRO A 156 -0.60 -7.68 -0.11
CA PRO A 156 -1.53 -6.84 0.64
C PRO A 156 -0.85 -5.65 1.35
N GLY A 157 0.39 -5.81 1.79
CA GLY A 157 1.20 -4.72 2.37
C GLY A 157 2.11 -4.00 1.35
N ASN A 158 1.93 -4.25 0.05
CA ASN A 158 2.64 -3.62 -1.06
C ASN A 158 4.16 -3.60 -0.83
N ILE A 159 4.81 -2.48 -1.14
CA ILE A 159 6.25 -2.27 -1.03
C ILE A 159 6.75 -2.45 0.41
N ARG A 160 5.94 -2.11 1.42
CA ARG A 160 6.34 -2.26 2.84
C ARG A 160 6.50 -3.73 3.20
N GLU A 161 5.57 -4.57 2.77
CA GLU A 161 5.63 -6.01 2.99
C GLU A 161 6.79 -6.65 2.23
N LEU A 162 6.96 -6.32 0.95
CA LEU A 162 8.09 -6.81 0.15
C LEU A 162 9.44 -6.47 0.81
N ARG A 163 9.61 -5.23 1.27
CA ARG A 163 10.82 -4.81 1.99
C ARG A 163 11.03 -5.66 3.26
N ASN A 164 10.01 -5.81 4.09
CA ASN A 164 10.11 -6.56 5.34
C ASN A 164 10.46 -8.04 5.10
N MET A 165 9.91 -8.64 4.05
CA MET A 165 10.24 -10.02 3.66
C MET A 165 11.70 -10.15 3.21
N MET A 166 12.20 -9.20 2.40
CA MET A 166 13.61 -9.20 1.97
C MET A 166 14.58 -8.92 3.11
N GLU A 167 14.20 -8.09 4.08
CA GLU A 167 14.97 -7.88 5.30
C GLU A 167 15.06 -9.15 6.15
N ARG A 168 13.94 -9.87 6.31
CA ARG A 168 13.92 -11.17 7.01
C ARG A 168 14.79 -12.21 6.30
N LEU A 169 14.73 -12.26 4.97
CA LEU A 169 15.60 -13.12 4.17
C LEU A 169 17.08 -12.75 4.35
N ALA A 170 17.42 -11.46 4.34
CA ALA A 170 18.78 -10.99 4.58
C ALA A 170 19.31 -11.39 5.97
N LEU A 171 18.47 -11.27 7.01
CA LEU A 171 18.80 -11.69 8.38
C LEU A 171 19.09 -13.19 8.48
N PHE A 172 18.33 -14.01 7.75
CA PHE A 172 18.62 -15.44 7.68
C PHE A 172 19.96 -15.70 6.98
N LEU A 173 20.15 -15.09 5.81
CA LEU A 173 21.34 -15.29 4.98
C LEU A 173 22.63 -14.75 5.60
N SER A 174 22.57 -13.80 6.53
CA SER A 174 23.75 -13.33 7.26
C SER A 174 24.25 -14.35 8.28
N VAL A 175 23.39 -15.26 8.75
CA VAL A 175 23.73 -16.34 9.68
C VAL A 175 24.00 -17.64 8.93
N GLU A 176 23.16 -17.98 7.95
CA GLU A 176 23.28 -19.19 7.12
C GLU A 176 23.34 -18.80 5.63
N PRO A 177 24.54 -18.42 5.12
CA PRO A 177 24.69 -18.02 3.73
C PRO A 177 24.37 -19.18 2.78
N THR A 178 23.35 -19.00 1.95
CA THR A 178 23.01 -19.94 0.87
C THR A 178 22.55 -19.18 -0.38
N PRO A 179 23.01 -19.56 -1.59
CA PRO A 179 22.47 -19.02 -2.83
C PRO A 179 21.17 -19.70 -3.28
N ASP A 180 20.80 -20.82 -2.64
CA ASP A 180 19.68 -21.67 -3.07
C ASP A 180 18.33 -21.14 -2.57
N LEU A 181 17.89 -20.02 -3.16
CA LEU A 181 16.59 -19.43 -2.88
C LEU A 181 15.49 -20.10 -3.71
N THR A 182 15.30 -21.41 -3.59
CA THR A 182 14.20 -22.10 -4.29
C THR A 182 12.83 -21.56 -3.86
N PRO A 183 11.79 -21.71 -4.70
CA PRO A 183 10.41 -21.43 -4.31
C PRO A 183 10.01 -22.00 -2.95
N GLN A 184 10.38 -23.25 -2.69
CA GLN A 184 10.07 -23.96 -1.43
C GLN A 184 10.84 -23.36 -0.25
N PHE A 185 12.10 -22.99 -0.45
CA PHE A 185 12.91 -22.33 0.57
C PHE A 185 12.33 -20.96 0.94
N LEU A 186 11.94 -20.14 -0.05
CA LEU A 186 11.29 -18.86 0.22
C LEU A 186 9.94 -19.06 0.94
N GLN A 187 9.13 -20.02 0.52
CA GLN A 187 7.85 -20.32 1.19
C GLN A 187 8.02 -20.83 2.64
N LEU A 188 9.15 -21.49 2.94
CA LEU A 188 9.49 -21.94 4.29
C LEU A 188 9.88 -20.75 5.19
N LEU A 189 10.71 -19.84 4.69
CA LEU A 189 11.19 -18.66 5.44
C LEU A 189 10.18 -17.50 5.48
N LEU A 190 9.36 -17.40 4.45
CA LEU A 190 8.34 -16.37 4.23
C LEU A 190 6.98 -17.08 4.11
N PRO A 191 6.42 -17.59 5.22
CA PRO A 191 5.19 -18.40 5.21
C PRO A 191 3.96 -17.67 4.65
N GLU A 192 4.00 -16.34 4.61
CA GLU A 192 3.01 -15.51 3.92
C GLU A 192 2.86 -15.91 2.45
N LEU A 193 3.99 -16.13 1.74
CA LEU A 193 4.01 -16.56 0.34
C LEU A 193 3.38 -17.95 0.14
N ALA A 194 3.45 -18.82 1.14
CA ALA A 194 2.82 -20.14 1.11
C ALA A 194 1.30 -20.07 1.37
N ARG A 195 0.87 -19.18 2.27
CA ARG A 195 -0.52 -19.05 2.71
C ARG A 195 -1.44 -18.48 1.62
N GLU A 196 -0.94 -17.57 0.80
CA GLU A 196 -1.75 -16.96 -0.27
C GLU A 196 -1.82 -17.86 -1.51
N SER A 197 -0.77 -18.67 -1.76
CA SER A 197 -0.86 -19.79 -2.70
C SER A 197 -1.97 -20.79 -2.37
N ALA A 198 -2.39 -20.88 -1.10
CA ALA A 198 -3.54 -21.69 -0.66
C ALA A 198 -4.88 -20.94 -0.67
N LYS A 199 -4.86 -19.60 -0.80
CA LYS A 199 -6.06 -18.74 -0.89
C LYS A 199 -6.53 -18.50 -2.32
N ILE A 200 -5.76 -18.87 -3.34
CA ILE A 200 -6.26 -18.93 -4.72
C ILE A 200 -7.47 -19.86 -4.71
N PRO A 201 -8.72 -19.37 -4.88
CA PRO A 201 -9.77 -20.26 -5.34
C PRO A 201 -9.30 -20.69 -6.73
N ALA A 202 -9.18 -22.00 -6.97
CA ALA A 202 -8.90 -22.54 -8.29
C ALA A 202 -9.60 -21.68 -9.36
N PRO A 203 -8.86 -21.13 -10.35
CA PRO A 203 -9.31 -20.02 -11.20
C PRO A 203 -10.72 -20.31 -11.66
N ARG A 204 -11.73 -19.55 -11.15
CA ARG A 204 -13.18 -19.88 -11.20
C ARG A 204 -13.42 -21.03 -12.16
N LEU A 205 -13.27 -22.25 -11.66
CA LEU A 205 -13.38 -23.43 -12.50
C LEU A 205 -14.77 -23.33 -13.13
N LEU A 206 -14.81 -23.17 -14.46
CA LEU A 206 -16.06 -23.09 -15.20
C LEU A 206 -16.96 -24.21 -14.70
N THR A 207 -18.25 -23.95 -14.51
CA THR A 207 -19.14 -25.06 -14.19
C THR A 207 -18.99 -26.15 -15.28
N PRO A 208 -19.24 -27.43 -14.97
CA PRO A 208 -19.13 -28.48 -15.98
C PRO A 208 -19.89 -28.16 -17.29
N GLN A 209 -20.98 -27.39 -17.22
CA GLN A 209 -21.73 -26.88 -18.36
C GLN A 209 -20.96 -25.81 -19.15
N GLN A 210 -20.42 -24.80 -18.46
CA GLN A 210 -19.61 -23.75 -19.10
C GLN A 210 -18.29 -24.27 -19.67
N ALA A 211 -17.67 -25.25 -19.01
CA ALA A 211 -16.49 -25.93 -19.52
C ALA A 211 -16.85 -26.74 -20.78
N LEU A 212 -18.00 -27.41 -20.80
CA LEU A 212 -18.47 -28.14 -21.97
C LEU A 212 -18.75 -27.22 -23.17
N GLU A 213 -19.34 -26.04 -22.94
CA GLU A 213 -19.55 -25.03 -23.98
C GLU A 213 -18.23 -24.50 -24.53
N LYS A 214 -17.27 -24.16 -23.65
CA LYS A 214 -15.94 -23.67 -24.04
C LYS A 214 -15.19 -24.67 -24.93
N PHE A 215 -15.30 -25.97 -24.63
CA PHE A 215 -14.68 -27.04 -25.40
C PHE A 215 -15.61 -27.66 -26.45
N LYS A 216 -16.68 -26.96 -26.86
CA LYS A 216 -17.59 -27.35 -27.95
C LYS A 216 -18.13 -28.78 -27.83
N GLY A 217 -18.40 -29.23 -26.60
CA GLY A 217 -18.92 -30.58 -26.33
C GLY A 217 -17.86 -31.64 -26.08
N ASP A 218 -16.56 -31.33 -26.15
CA ASP A 218 -15.49 -32.28 -25.79
C ASP A 218 -15.39 -32.44 -24.27
N LYS A 219 -15.97 -33.55 -23.79
CA LYS A 219 -16.07 -33.91 -22.38
C LYS A 219 -14.73 -34.30 -21.76
N THR A 220 -13.79 -34.82 -22.56
CA THR A 220 -12.48 -35.23 -22.05
C THR A 220 -11.60 -34.00 -21.89
N ALA A 221 -11.60 -33.10 -22.88
CA ALA A 221 -10.89 -31.82 -22.79
C ALA A 221 -11.45 -30.93 -21.67
N ALA A 222 -12.77 -30.87 -21.50
CA ALA A 222 -13.42 -30.13 -20.42
C ALA A 222 -13.11 -30.72 -19.03
N ALA A 223 -13.12 -32.04 -18.87
CA ALA A 223 -12.78 -32.70 -17.60
C ALA A 223 -11.31 -32.48 -17.21
N ASN A 224 -10.40 -32.58 -18.18
CA ASN A 224 -8.98 -32.30 -18.00
C ASN A 224 -8.73 -30.83 -17.64
N TYR A 225 -9.40 -29.89 -18.31
CA TYR A 225 -9.34 -28.46 -17.97
C TYR A 225 -9.83 -28.18 -16.54
N LEU A 226 -10.82 -28.94 -16.06
CA LEU A 226 -11.33 -28.82 -14.69
C LEU A 226 -10.54 -29.63 -13.66
N GLY A 227 -9.49 -30.36 -14.06
CA GLY A 227 -8.68 -31.19 -13.17
C GLY A 227 -9.44 -32.37 -12.54
N ILE A 228 -10.52 -32.85 -13.15
CA ILE A 228 -11.34 -33.97 -12.62
C ILE A 228 -11.43 -35.13 -13.61
N SER A 229 -11.65 -36.34 -13.10
CA SER A 229 -11.82 -37.51 -13.98
C SER A 229 -13.10 -37.42 -14.82
N ARG A 230 -13.10 -38.02 -16.01
CA ARG A 230 -14.26 -38.04 -16.93
C ARG A 230 -15.53 -38.59 -16.27
N THR A 231 -15.41 -39.59 -15.40
CA THR A 231 -16.54 -40.16 -14.65
C THR A 231 -17.08 -39.18 -13.60
N THR A 232 -16.21 -38.44 -12.91
CA THR A 232 -16.61 -37.37 -11.97
C THR A 232 -17.29 -36.20 -12.69
N PHE A 233 -16.80 -35.84 -13.88
CA PHE A 233 -17.39 -34.79 -14.73
C PHE A 233 -18.82 -35.14 -15.16
N TRP A 234 -19.06 -36.37 -15.61
CA TRP A 234 -20.39 -36.86 -15.98
C TRP A 234 -21.40 -36.84 -14.83
N ARG A 235 -20.96 -37.20 -13.62
CA ARG A 235 -21.81 -37.16 -12.43
C ARG A 235 -22.27 -35.74 -12.10
N ARG A 236 -21.40 -34.74 -12.31
CA ARG A 236 -21.73 -33.32 -12.06
C ARG A 236 -22.56 -32.65 -13.16
N LEU A 237 -22.72 -33.28 -14.33
CA LEU A 237 -23.61 -32.82 -15.40
C LEU A 237 -25.07 -33.31 -15.25
N LYS A 238 -25.30 -34.33 -14.42
CA LYS A 238 -26.62 -34.96 -14.21
C LYS A 238 -27.39 -34.43 -13.00
N ASN A 239 -26.72 -33.70 -12.12
CA ASN A 239 -27.33 -32.91 -11.04
C ASN A 239 -27.44 -31.47 -11.50
#